data_AF-A0A2E2MR72-F1
#
_entry.id   AF-A0A2E2MR72-F1
#
_cell.length_a   1.000
_cell.length_b   1.000
_cell.length_c   1.000
_cell.angle_alpha   90.00
_cell.angle_beta   90.00
_cell.angle_gamma   90.00
#
_symmetry.space_group_name_H-M   'P 1'
#
loop_
_entity.id
_entity.type
_entity.pdbx_description
1 polymer ?
#
loop_
_entity_poly.entity_id
_entity_poly.type
_entity_poly.pdbx_seq_one_letter_code
_entity_poly.pdbx_strand_id
1 'polypeptide(L)'
;MSDDEDTEPALTPDAAERRVDRGMAMAARMDLDGALADFAAIDAALRFSKDPVARVQWARALNGLGYVDLMDAKEARAAVSEPDEETEDAVRWGLKQALARFEQALAVQTHARFRAAVTGNRAYALVLLGRTNDAREAFRRLFADGGREAYEGQVRDMERRPVPEDRAVRRMLDEIWEEMKP
;
A
#
# COMPACT_ATOMS: atom_id res chain seq x y z
N MET A 1 26.06 -39.38 -3.03
CA MET A 1 25.15 -38.42 -3.68
C MET A 1 23.79 -38.62 -3.05
N SER A 2 23.40 -37.69 -2.21
CA SER A 2 22.05 -37.53 -1.70
C SER A 2 22.01 -36.08 -1.25
N ASP A 3 21.93 -35.22 -2.26
CA ASP A 3 21.52 -33.83 -2.10
C ASP A 3 20.01 -33.89 -1.81
N ASP A 4 19.67 -34.14 -0.55
CA ASP A 4 18.36 -33.76 -0.05
C ASP A 4 18.39 -32.23 0.03
N GLU A 5 18.11 -31.58 -1.10
CA GLU A 5 17.68 -30.19 -1.11
C GLU A 5 16.44 -30.14 -0.20
N ASP A 6 16.66 -29.62 1.01
CA ASP A 6 15.68 -29.24 2.01
C ASP A 6 14.78 -28.15 1.39
N THR A 7 13.97 -28.56 0.41
CA THR A 7 13.14 -27.67 -0.38
C THR A 7 11.93 -27.45 0.48
N GLU A 8 11.90 -26.33 1.21
CA GLU A 8 10.70 -25.91 1.92
C GLU A 8 9.49 -26.06 0.98
N PRO A 9 8.40 -26.69 1.44
CA PRO A 9 7.24 -26.91 0.60
C PRO A 9 6.76 -25.57 0.05
N ALA A 10 6.58 -25.51 -1.27
CA ALA A 10 6.11 -24.30 -1.96
C ALA A 10 4.87 -23.73 -1.27
N LEU A 11 4.86 -22.42 -1.03
CA LEU A 11 3.77 -21.75 -0.33
C LEU A 11 2.46 -21.91 -1.10
N THR A 12 1.50 -22.64 -0.54
CA THR A 12 0.19 -22.83 -1.16
C THR A 12 -0.62 -21.54 -1.15
N PRO A 13 -1.59 -21.35 -2.07
CA PRO A 13 -2.42 -20.14 -2.09
C PRO A 13 -3.17 -19.88 -0.77
N ASP A 14 -3.71 -20.93 -0.14
CA ASP A 14 -4.41 -20.80 1.15
C ASP A 14 -3.46 -20.42 2.29
N ALA A 15 -2.24 -20.96 2.28
CA ALA A 15 -1.22 -20.58 3.26
C ALA A 15 -0.77 -19.13 3.04
N ALA A 16 -0.64 -18.70 1.78
CA ALA A 16 -0.34 -17.32 1.42
C ALA A 16 -1.45 -16.36 1.84
N GLU A 17 -2.72 -16.72 1.65
CA GLU A 17 -3.86 -15.92 2.10
C GLU A 17 -3.82 -15.71 3.61
N ARG A 18 -3.71 -16.79 4.40
CA ARG A 18 -3.62 -16.68 5.86
C ARG A 18 -2.45 -15.83 6.31
N ARG A 19 -1.31 -15.95 5.62
CA ARG A 19 -0.11 -15.16 5.91
C ARG A 19 -0.30 -13.69 5.56
N VAL A 20 -0.96 -13.38 4.45
CA VAL A 20 -1.26 -11.99 4.05
C VAL A 20 -2.27 -11.36 5.01
N ASP A 21 -3.29 -12.10 5.45
CA ASP A 21 -4.27 -11.63 6.44
C ASP A 21 -3.59 -11.32 7.78
N ARG A 22 -2.66 -12.19 8.20
CA ARG A 22 -1.85 -11.97 9.40
C ARG A 22 -0.98 -10.72 9.27
N GLY A 23 -0.27 -10.56 8.16
CA GLY A 23 0.53 -9.37 7.87
C GLY A 23 -0.31 -8.08 7.87
N MET A 24 -1.51 -8.11 7.26
CA MET A 24 -2.43 -6.96 7.28
C MET A 24 -2.92 -6.64 8.69
N ALA A 25 -3.18 -7.65 9.53
CA ALA A 25 -3.57 -7.45 10.92
C ALA A 25 -2.43 -6.87 11.78
N MET A 26 -1.18 -7.26 11.51
CA MET A 26 0.00 -6.65 12.14
C MET A 26 0.19 -5.20 11.70
N ALA A 27 0.12 -4.93 10.39
CA ALA A 27 0.21 -3.58 9.84
C ALA A 27 -0.88 -2.65 10.39
N ALA A 28 -2.11 -3.15 10.56
CA ALA A 28 -3.21 -2.38 11.17
C ALA A 28 -2.95 -2.00 12.64
N ARG A 29 -2.05 -2.72 13.33
CA ARG A 29 -1.60 -2.44 14.70
C ARG A 29 -0.26 -1.72 14.74
N MET A 30 0.27 -1.29 13.59
CA MET A 30 1.59 -0.67 13.44
C MET A 30 2.77 -1.59 13.82
N ASP A 31 2.56 -2.90 13.86
CA ASP A 31 3.64 -3.89 13.89
C ASP A 31 4.15 -4.08 12.44
N LEU A 32 4.89 -3.08 11.97
CA LEU A 32 5.36 -3.01 10.58
C LEU A 32 6.48 -4.03 10.31
N ASP A 33 7.36 -4.28 11.28
CA ASP A 33 8.42 -5.29 11.17
C ASP A 33 7.84 -6.71 11.02
N GLY A 34 6.86 -7.06 11.85
CA GLY A 34 6.16 -8.35 11.76
C GLY A 34 5.39 -8.48 10.45
N ALA A 35 4.71 -7.41 10.02
CA ALA A 35 4.00 -7.37 8.74
C ALA A 35 4.96 -7.51 7.54
N LEU A 36 6.11 -6.82 7.58
CA LEU A 36 7.14 -6.86 6.54
C LEU A 36 7.67 -8.28 6.35
N ALA A 37 7.96 -8.99 7.44
CA ALA A 37 8.42 -10.38 7.39
C ALA A 37 7.41 -11.30 6.66
N ASP A 38 6.11 -11.07 6.87
CA ASP A 38 5.07 -11.84 6.19
C ASP A 38 4.93 -11.49 4.71
N PHE A 39 4.88 -10.20 4.37
CA PHE A 39 4.73 -9.80 2.99
C PHE A 39 5.97 -10.12 2.14
N ALA A 40 7.17 -9.99 2.69
CA ALA A 40 8.42 -10.32 1.99
C ALA A 40 8.52 -11.82 1.69
N ALA A 41 8.10 -12.68 2.61
CA ALA A 41 8.06 -14.13 2.38
C ALA A 41 7.07 -14.50 1.25
N ILE A 42 5.91 -13.85 1.21
CA ILE A 42 4.92 -14.06 0.14
C ILE A 42 5.45 -13.57 -1.21
N ASP A 43 6.09 -12.40 -1.26
CA ASP A 43 6.70 -11.87 -2.49
C ASP A 43 7.77 -12.82 -3.04
N ALA A 44 8.70 -13.27 -2.19
CA ALA A 44 9.76 -14.20 -2.57
C ALA A 44 9.18 -15.51 -3.15
N ALA A 45 8.14 -16.05 -2.52
CA ALA A 45 7.53 -17.32 -2.93
C ALA A 45 6.65 -17.21 -4.18
N LEU A 46 5.90 -16.11 -4.33
CA LEU A 46 4.80 -16.05 -5.31
C LEU A 46 5.05 -15.13 -6.51
N ARG A 47 6.11 -14.32 -6.53
CA ARG A 47 6.36 -13.33 -7.61
C ARG A 47 6.39 -13.88 -9.03
N PHE A 48 6.68 -15.18 -9.19
CA PHE A 48 6.69 -15.87 -10.49
C PHE A 48 5.57 -16.88 -10.66
N SER A 49 4.64 -16.97 -9.69
CA SER A 49 3.51 -17.88 -9.78
C SER A 49 2.58 -17.47 -10.92
N LYS A 50 2.14 -18.48 -11.68
CA LYS A 50 1.12 -18.33 -12.73
C LYS A 50 -0.29 -18.68 -12.23
N ASP A 51 -0.42 -19.23 -11.03
CA ASP A 51 -1.71 -19.55 -10.43
C ASP A 51 -2.49 -18.26 -10.12
N PRO A 52 -3.70 -18.08 -10.69
CA PRO A 52 -4.53 -16.91 -10.44
C PRO A 52 -4.81 -16.65 -8.95
N VAL A 53 -5.00 -17.69 -8.13
CA VAL A 53 -5.28 -17.53 -6.70
C VAL A 53 -4.04 -17.04 -5.96
N ALA A 54 -2.88 -17.63 -6.24
CA ALA A 54 -1.60 -17.17 -5.71
C ALA A 54 -1.30 -15.72 -6.12
N ARG A 55 -1.60 -15.34 -7.37
CA ARG A 55 -1.40 -13.97 -7.87
C ARG A 55 -2.25 -12.93 -7.13
N VAL A 56 -3.47 -13.28 -6.70
CA VAL A 56 -4.28 -12.40 -5.84
C VAL A 56 -3.57 -12.14 -4.51
N GLN A 57 -3.03 -13.18 -3.87
CA GLN A 57 -2.35 -13.05 -2.58
C GLN A 57 -1.01 -12.31 -2.72
N TRP A 58 -0.26 -12.56 -3.80
CA TRP A 58 0.94 -11.79 -4.12
C TRP A 58 0.64 -10.30 -4.29
N ALA A 59 -0.41 -9.94 -5.03
CA ALA A 59 -0.78 -8.54 -5.19
C ALA A 59 -1.23 -7.89 -3.87
N ARG A 60 -1.85 -8.64 -2.96
CA ARG A 60 -2.14 -8.17 -1.60
C ARG A 60 -0.87 -7.97 -0.78
N ALA A 61 0.13 -8.84 -0.92
CA ALA A 61 1.43 -8.69 -0.27
C ALA A 61 2.20 -7.47 -0.82
N LEU A 62 2.18 -7.23 -2.12
CA LEU A 62 2.74 -6.02 -2.74
C LEU A 62 2.11 -4.75 -2.18
N ASN A 63 0.78 -4.73 -1.97
CA ASN A 63 0.12 -3.63 -1.28
C ASN A 63 0.63 -3.45 0.15
N GLY A 64 0.82 -4.56 0.87
CA GLY A 64 1.36 -4.55 2.23
C GLY A 64 2.79 -4.00 2.28
N LEU A 65 3.67 -4.46 1.39
CA LEU A 65 5.04 -3.94 1.26
C LEU A 65 5.05 -2.45 0.96
N GLY A 66 4.25 -2.02 -0.03
CA GLY A 66 4.16 -0.60 -0.37
C GLY A 66 3.61 0.25 0.78
N TYR A 67 2.69 -0.30 1.58
CA TYR A 67 2.19 0.37 2.79
C TYR A 67 3.30 0.52 3.85
N VAL A 68 4.13 -0.52 4.06
CA VAL A 68 5.29 -0.42 4.97
C VAL A 68 6.24 0.68 4.51
N ASP A 69 6.67 0.69 3.23
CA ASP A 69 7.58 1.74 2.73
C ASP A 69 6.97 3.15 2.85
N LEU A 70 5.66 3.26 2.61
CA LEU A 70 4.93 4.51 2.75
C LEU A 70 4.96 5.00 4.20
N MET A 71 4.73 4.10 5.16
CA MET A 71 4.77 4.45 6.59
C MET A 71 6.18 4.81 7.04
N ASP A 72 7.20 4.09 6.57
CA ASP A 72 8.61 4.38 6.88
C ASP A 72 9.02 5.75 6.33
N ALA A 73 8.63 6.08 5.09
CA ALA A 73 8.90 7.38 4.51
C ALA A 73 8.19 8.52 5.27
N LYS A 74 6.94 8.30 5.70
CA LYS A 74 6.21 9.26 6.55
C LYS A 74 6.91 9.48 7.89
N GLU A 75 7.40 8.41 8.51
CA GLU A 75 8.10 8.45 9.78
C GLU A 75 9.44 9.18 9.67
N ALA A 76 10.26 8.81 8.69
CA ALA A 76 11.54 9.46 8.44
C ALA A 76 11.37 10.97 8.25
N ARG A 77 10.33 11.38 7.52
CA ARG A 77 9.99 12.79 7.31
C ARG A 77 9.53 13.48 8.59
N ALA A 78 8.67 12.83 9.37
CA ALA A 78 8.13 13.40 10.61
C ALA A 78 9.19 13.49 11.73
N ALA A 79 10.25 12.69 11.67
CA ALA A 79 11.33 12.69 12.64
C ALA A 79 12.22 13.95 12.60
N VAL A 80 12.17 14.73 11.51
CA VAL A 80 13.02 15.90 11.30
C VAL A 80 12.17 17.13 10.97
N SER A 81 12.25 18.17 11.80
CA SER A 81 11.45 19.40 11.60
C SER A 81 11.94 20.23 10.40
N GLU A 82 13.24 20.23 10.13
CA GLU A 82 13.89 20.94 9.03
C GLU A 82 14.80 19.92 8.31
N PRO A 83 14.23 19.06 7.46
CA PRO A 83 15.01 18.05 6.75
C PRO A 83 15.95 18.71 5.75
N ASP A 84 17.18 18.21 5.70
CA ASP A 84 18.11 18.55 4.64
C ASP A 84 17.74 17.85 3.32
N GLU A 85 18.46 18.19 2.25
CA GLU A 85 18.22 17.64 0.92
C GLU A 85 18.40 16.11 0.88
N GLU A 86 19.35 15.57 1.63
CA GLU A 86 19.59 14.13 1.72
C GLU A 86 18.39 13.39 2.36
N THR A 87 17.86 13.94 3.45
CA THR A 87 16.66 13.41 4.12
C THR A 87 15.45 13.47 3.18
N GLU A 88 15.23 14.60 2.50
CA GLU A 88 14.14 14.76 1.53
C GLU A 88 14.28 13.79 0.34
N ASP A 89 15.50 13.55 -0.14
CA ASP A 89 15.79 12.58 -1.20
C ASP A 89 15.51 11.14 -0.76
N ALA A 90 15.89 10.77 0.46
CA ALA A 90 15.61 9.45 1.04
C ALA A 90 14.10 9.22 1.21
N VAL A 91 13.36 10.21 1.73
CA VAL A 91 11.90 10.16 1.84
C VAL A 91 11.26 10.01 0.45
N ARG A 92 11.70 10.80 -0.53
CA ARG A 92 11.19 10.73 -1.91
C ARG A 92 11.49 9.39 -2.56
N TRP A 93 12.64 8.79 -2.27
CA TRP A 93 13.00 7.46 -2.72
C TRP A 93 12.06 6.39 -2.13
N GLY A 94 11.84 6.40 -0.82
CA GLY A 94 10.90 5.47 -0.15
C GLY A 94 9.48 5.58 -0.71
N LEU A 95 8.98 6.80 -0.92
CA LEU A 95 7.67 7.03 -1.55
C LEU A 95 7.59 6.50 -2.99
N LYS A 96 8.68 6.60 -3.77
CA LYS A 96 8.75 6.02 -5.12
C LYS A 96 8.75 4.49 -5.09
N GLN A 97 9.40 3.88 -4.10
CA GLN A 97 9.35 2.42 -3.90
C GLN A 97 7.94 1.95 -3.53
N ALA A 98 7.28 2.65 -2.62
CA ALA A 98 5.88 2.41 -2.27
C ALA A 98 4.98 2.48 -3.52
N LEU A 99 5.13 3.55 -4.31
CA LEU A 99 4.37 3.77 -5.54
C LEU A 99 4.59 2.64 -6.55
N ALA A 100 5.83 2.21 -6.77
CA ALA A 100 6.14 1.11 -7.69
C ALA A 100 5.47 -0.21 -7.26
N ARG A 101 5.46 -0.51 -5.96
CA ARG A 101 4.79 -1.70 -5.41
C ARG A 101 3.28 -1.62 -5.56
N PHE A 102 2.66 -0.45 -5.34
CA PHE A 102 1.23 -0.28 -5.58
C PHE A 102 0.87 -0.41 -7.07
N GLU A 103 1.69 0.11 -7.97
CA GLU A 103 1.47 -0.02 -9.41
C GLU A 103 1.60 -1.49 -9.87
N GLN A 104 2.59 -2.21 -9.35
CA GLN A 104 2.73 -3.64 -9.59
C GLN A 104 1.53 -4.42 -9.01
N ALA A 105 1.08 -4.08 -7.80
CA ALA A 105 -0.11 -4.68 -7.21
C ALA A 105 -1.35 -4.44 -8.08
N LEU A 106 -1.56 -3.23 -8.60
CA LEU A 106 -2.68 -2.93 -9.51
C LEU A 106 -2.58 -3.64 -10.87
N ALA A 107 -1.37 -3.88 -11.37
CA ALA A 107 -1.18 -4.63 -12.61
C ALA A 107 -1.53 -6.12 -12.47
N VAL A 108 -1.42 -6.66 -11.26
CA VAL A 108 -1.63 -8.08 -10.96
C VAL A 108 -3.01 -8.37 -10.36
N GLN A 109 -3.54 -7.45 -9.54
CA GLN A 109 -4.73 -7.68 -8.74
C GLN A 109 -6.00 -7.74 -9.60
N THR A 110 -6.68 -8.88 -9.59
CA THR A 110 -7.94 -9.08 -10.33
C THR A 110 -9.18 -8.81 -9.48
N HIS A 111 -9.06 -8.85 -8.15
CA HIS A 111 -10.21 -8.74 -7.26
C HIS A 111 -10.55 -7.27 -6.93
N ALA A 112 -11.72 -6.79 -7.35
CA ALA A 112 -12.14 -5.38 -7.26
C ALA A 112 -11.99 -4.79 -5.85
N ARG A 113 -12.43 -5.51 -4.81
CA ARG A 113 -12.28 -5.10 -3.40
C ARG A 113 -10.83 -4.76 -3.03
N PHE A 114 -9.88 -5.60 -3.40
CA PHE A 114 -8.47 -5.37 -3.06
C PHE A 114 -7.85 -4.27 -3.92
N ARG A 115 -8.30 -4.12 -5.17
CA ARG A 115 -7.87 -3.01 -6.04
C ARG A 115 -8.21 -1.65 -5.44
N ALA A 116 -9.39 -1.49 -4.83
CA ALA A 116 -9.80 -0.22 -4.22
C ALA A 116 -8.83 0.24 -3.12
N ALA A 117 -8.42 -0.67 -2.23
CA ALA A 117 -7.44 -0.37 -1.18
C ALA A 117 -6.07 0.04 -1.75
N VAL A 118 -5.59 -0.67 -2.78
CA VAL A 118 -4.32 -0.34 -3.45
C VAL A 118 -4.41 1.03 -4.14
N THR A 119 -5.52 1.33 -4.81
CA THR A 119 -5.74 2.63 -5.47
C THR A 119 -5.70 3.78 -4.47
N GLY A 120 -6.29 3.61 -3.29
CA GLY A 120 -6.24 4.59 -2.20
C GLY A 120 -4.80 4.85 -1.73
N ASN A 121 -4.07 3.80 -1.38
CA ASN A 121 -2.67 3.89 -0.96
C ASN A 121 -1.77 4.52 -2.04
N ARG A 122 -1.99 4.14 -3.31
CA ARG A 122 -1.30 4.73 -4.46
C ARG A 122 -1.58 6.23 -4.58
N ALA A 123 -2.84 6.62 -4.53
CA ALA A 123 -3.26 8.01 -4.65
C ALA A 123 -2.67 8.85 -3.51
N TYR A 124 -2.65 8.31 -2.30
CA TYR A 124 -2.03 8.94 -1.15
C TYR A 124 -0.51 9.15 -1.33
N ALA A 125 0.23 8.12 -1.78
CA ALA A 125 1.66 8.25 -2.08
C ALA A 125 1.93 9.30 -3.18
N LEU A 126 1.06 9.41 -4.18
CA LEU A 126 1.13 10.45 -5.21
C LEU A 126 0.98 11.86 -4.62
N VAL A 127 0.11 12.06 -3.63
CA VAL A 127 0.01 13.36 -2.95
C VAL A 127 1.32 13.72 -2.26
N LEU A 128 1.91 12.78 -1.51
CA LEU A 128 3.18 13.02 -0.81
C LEU A 128 4.35 13.26 -1.77
N LEU A 129 4.29 12.72 -2.99
CA LEU A 129 5.25 13.00 -4.06
C LEU A 129 4.99 14.32 -4.81
N GLY A 130 3.98 15.10 -4.42
CA GLY A 130 3.57 16.34 -5.09
C GLY A 130 2.87 16.12 -6.43
N ARG A 131 2.51 14.88 -6.79
CA ARG A 131 1.80 14.52 -8.02
C ARG A 131 0.28 14.68 -7.85
N THR A 132 -0.13 15.87 -7.45
CA THR A 132 -1.49 16.18 -7.01
C THR A 132 -2.57 15.88 -8.06
N ASN A 133 -2.33 16.20 -9.34
CA ASN A 133 -3.32 15.95 -10.38
C ASN A 133 -3.59 14.44 -10.58
N ASP A 134 -2.53 13.63 -10.60
CA ASP A 134 -2.64 12.18 -10.72
C ASP A 134 -3.35 11.57 -9.51
N ALA A 135 -3.09 12.11 -8.31
CA ALA A 135 -3.76 11.70 -7.08
C ALA A 135 -5.26 12.04 -7.13
N ARG A 136 -5.63 13.27 -7.55
CA ARG A 136 -7.04 13.68 -7.68
C ARG A 136 -7.80 12.79 -8.65
N GLU A 137 -7.21 12.46 -9.79
CA GLU A 137 -7.83 11.56 -10.77
C GLU A 137 -8.05 10.15 -10.17
N ALA A 138 -7.05 9.63 -9.46
CA ALA A 138 -7.15 8.33 -8.81
C ALA A 138 -8.25 8.31 -7.73
N PHE A 139 -8.33 9.33 -6.88
CA PHE A 139 -9.37 9.44 -5.86
C PHE A 139 -10.77 9.62 -6.46
N ARG A 140 -10.93 10.42 -7.53
CA ARG A 140 -12.21 10.55 -8.24
C ARG A 140 -12.71 9.21 -8.74
N ARG A 141 -11.86 8.42 -9.39
CA ARG A 141 -12.22 7.08 -9.87
C ARG A 141 -12.59 6.16 -8.69
N LEU A 142 -11.78 6.18 -7.63
CA LEU A 142 -12.03 5.39 -6.42
C LEU A 142 -13.40 5.71 -5.79
N PHE A 143 -13.76 6.98 -5.68
CA PHE A 143 -15.03 7.41 -5.10
C PHE A 143 -16.22 7.21 -6.04
N ALA A 144 -16.00 7.26 -7.35
CA ALA A 144 -17.05 6.95 -8.33
C ALA A 144 -17.45 5.46 -8.23
N ASP A 145 -16.46 4.59 -8.06
CA ASP A 145 -16.68 3.14 -7.98
C ASP A 145 -17.15 2.68 -6.60
N GLY A 146 -16.56 3.24 -5.52
CA GLY A 146 -16.79 2.79 -4.14
C GLY A 146 -17.68 3.71 -3.29
N GLY A 147 -18.11 4.86 -3.83
CA GLY A 147 -19.00 5.81 -3.18
C GLY A 147 -18.48 6.29 -1.82
N ARG A 148 -19.43 6.46 -0.90
CA ARG A 148 -19.19 7.00 0.44
C ARG A 148 -18.28 6.11 1.29
N GLU A 149 -18.39 4.79 1.15
CA GLU A 149 -17.56 3.83 1.89
C GLU A 149 -16.07 3.99 1.53
N ALA A 150 -15.76 4.18 0.24
CA ALA A 150 -14.40 4.42 -0.19
C ALA A 150 -13.84 5.74 0.37
N TYR A 151 -14.63 6.81 0.34
CA TYR A 151 -14.25 8.10 0.93
C TYR A 151 -13.99 7.99 2.45
N GLU A 152 -14.93 7.41 3.21
CA GLU A 152 -14.80 7.25 4.66
C GLU A 152 -13.64 6.32 5.04
N GLY A 153 -13.35 5.32 4.21
CA GLY A 153 -12.18 4.45 4.35
C GLY A 153 -10.87 5.21 4.24
N GLN A 154 -10.71 6.04 3.20
CA GLN A 154 -9.50 6.86 3.02
C GLN A 154 -9.29 7.86 4.15
N VAL A 155 -10.38 8.48 4.62
CA VAL A 155 -10.34 9.37 5.78
C VAL A 155 -9.84 8.63 7.03
N ARG A 156 -10.41 7.45 7.32
CA ARG A 156 -10.06 6.68 8.51
C ARG A 156 -8.61 6.20 8.50
N ASP A 157 -8.11 5.78 7.35
CA ASP A 157 -6.75 5.27 7.22
C ASP A 157 -5.70 6.37 7.43
N MET A 158 -5.98 7.58 6.95
CA MET A 158 -5.14 8.76 7.16
C MET A 158 -5.03 9.15 8.64
N GLU A 159 -6.13 9.01 9.39
CA GLU A 159 -6.19 9.38 10.81
C GLU A 159 -5.41 8.43 11.74
N ARG A 160 -4.97 7.25 11.26
CA ARG A 160 -4.23 6.29 12.10
C ARG A 160 -2.83 6.78 12.50
N ARG A 161 -2.13 7.46 11.59
CA ARG A 161 -0.80 8.06 11.85
C ARG A 161 -0.68 9.40 11.13
N PRO A 162 -1.24 10.47 11.70
CA PRO A 162 -1.28 11.76 11.04
C PRO A 162 0.11 12.38 10.94
N VAL A 163 0.47 12.85 9.75
CA VAL A 163 1.59 13.78 9.50
C VAL A 163 1.02 15.16 9.13
N PRO A 164 1.78 16.26 9.23
CA PRO A 164 1.27 17.59 8.87
C PRO A 164 0.65 17.66 7.46
N GLU A 165 1.22 16.92 6.51
CA GLU A 165 0.76 16.81 5.12
C GLU A 165 -0.63 16.17 5.01
N ASP A 166 -1.06 15.37 5.99
CA ASP A 166 -2.39 14.74 6.00
C ASP A 166 -3.51 15.78 6.01
N ARG A 167 -3.27 16.99 6.53
CA ARG A 167 -4.27 18.06 6.44
C ARG A 167 -4.53 18.48 5.00
N ALA A 168 -3.50 18.49 4.16
CA ALA A 168 -3.65 18.82 2.75
C ALA A 168 -4.33 17.68 1.99
N VAL A 169 -3.96 16.43 2.28
CA VAL A 169 -4.64 15.25 1.74
C VAL A 169 -6.11 15.26 2.13
N ARG A 170 -6.43 15.50 3.40
CA ARG A 170 -7.81 15.55 3.90
C ARG A 170 -8.67 16.57 3.16
N ARG A 171 -8.18 17.81 3.03
CA ARG A 171 -8.87 18.86 2.26
C ARG A 171 -9.13 18.42 0.83
N MET A 172 -8.14 17.80 0.18
CA MET A 172 -8.31 17.27 -1.18
C MET A 172 -9.40 16.18 -1.24
N LEU A 173 -9.44 15.24 -0.30
CA LEU A 173 -10.48 14.21 -0.29
C LEU A 173 -11.87 14.81 -0.12
N ASP A 174 -12.01 15.78 0.79
CA ASP A 174 -13.26 16.48 1.05
C ASP A 174 -13.73 17.25 -0.20
N GLU A 175 -12.85 18.02 -0.84
CA GLU A 175 -13.16 18.74 -2.08
C GLU A 175 -13.63 17.79 -3.20
N ILE A 176 -12.90 16.69 -3.43
CA ILE A 176 -13.27 15.71 -4.45
C ILE A 176 -14.63 15.09 -4.13
N TRP A 177 -14.88 14.75 -2.86
CA TRP A 177 -16.14 14.16 -2.46
C TRP A 177 -17.31 15.15 -2.65
N GLU A 178 -17.16 16.42 -2.25
CA GLU A 178 -18.19 17.44 -2.48
C GLU A 178 -18.46 17.68 -3.98
N GLU A 179 -17.43 17.69 -4.83
CA GLU A 179 -17.57 17.81 -6.29
C GLU A 179 -18.41 16.68 -6.91
N MET A 180 -18.43 15.51 -6.27
CA MET A 180 -19.04 14.29 -6.78
C MET A 180 -20.42 13.98 -6.19
N LYS A 181 -20.84 14.71 -5.15
CA LYS A 181 -22.19 14.56 -4.60
C LYS A 181 -23.22 15.00 -5.65
N PRO A 182 -24.29 14.23 -5.86
CA PRO A 182 -25.37 14.61 -6.76
C PRO A 182 -26.16 15.82 -6.25
#